data_AF-A0A7V9EIX8-F1
#
_entry.id   AF-A0A7V9EIX8-F1
#
_cell.length_a   1.000
_cell.length_b   1.000
_cell.length_c   1.000
_cell.angle_alpha   90.00
_cell.angle_beta   90.00
_cell.angle_gamma   90.00
#
_symmetry.space_group_name_H-M   'P 1'
#
loop_
_entity.id
_entity.type
_entity.pdbx_description
1 polymer ?
#
loop_
_entity_poly.entity_id
_entity_poly.type
_entity_poly.pdbx_seq_one_letter_code
_entity_poly.pdbx_strand_id
1 'polypeptide(L)'
;MRTKFHRWSVLLSLLTAFALTVAACAPQESSDGGGGSSSAEGEPQQGGTVVFGAEQEPAGSLNSDLAASSLFWGAMIMSQVIEGAYEVQPDFTYEPNLIDGEAEVDEGP
;
A
#
# COMPACT_ATOMS: atom_id res chain seq x y z
N MET A 1 -15.53 -60.02 -22.57
CA MET A 1 -15.30 -58.56 -22.74
C MET A 1 -15.59 -57.82 -21.42
N ARG A 2 -14.63 -57.71 -20.48
CA ARG A 2 -14.83 -56.98 -19.19
C ARG A 2 -13.63 -56.16 -18.71
N THR A 3 -12.48 -56.24 -19.37
CA THR A 3 -11.22 -55.62 -18.90
C THR A 3 -11.00 -54.18 -19.38
N LYS A 4 -11.75 -53.70 -20.38
CA LYS A 4 -11.60 -52.34 -20.93
C LYS A 4 -12.25 -51.25 -20.07
N PHE A 5 -13.38 -51.55 -19.43
CA PHE A 5 -14.09 -50.61 -18.55
C PHE A 5 -13.35 -50.35 -17.24
N HIS A 6 -12.68 -51.36 -16.68
CA HIS A 6 -11.93 -51.21 -15.42
C HIS A 6 -10.71 -50.29 -15.58
N ARG A 7 -10.02 -50.37 -16.73
CA ARG A 7 -8.87 -49.51 -17.02
C ARG A 7 -9.27 -48.04 -17.22
N TRP A 8 -10.43 -47.79 -17.81
CA TRP A 8 -10.96 -46.43 -17.99
C TRP A 8 -11.36 -45.83 -16.64
N SER A 9 -12.07 -46.59 -15.78
CA SER A 9 -12.47 -46.09 -14.45
C SER A 9 -11.28 -45.78 -13.54
N VAL A 10 -10.20 -46.56 -13.62
CA VAL A 10 -8.96 -46.28 -12.86
C VAL A 10 -8.25 -45.02 -13.38
N LEU A 11 -8.18 -44.83 -14.70
CA LEU A 11 -7.62 -43.61 -15.30
C LEU A 11 -8.42 -42.37 -14.94
N LEU A 12 -9.75 -42.46 -14.92
CA LEU A 12 -10.62 -41.35 -14.52
C LEU A 12 -10.38 -40.96 -13.06
N SER A 13 -10.28 -41.93 -12.15
CA SER A 13 -10.03 -41.69 -10.72
C SER A 13 -8.67 -41.03 -10.47
N LEU A 14 -7.61 -41.48 -11.16
CA LEU A 14 -6.29 -40.88 -11.08
C LEU A 14 -6.27 -39.43 -11.57
N LEU A 15 -7.03 -39.12 -12.63
CA LEU A 15 -7.09 -37.78 -13.19
C LEU A 15 -7.84 -36.80 -12.27
N THR A 16 -8.92 -37.25 -11.61
CA THR A 16 -9.63 -36.44 -10.62
C THR A 16 -8.76 -36.20 -9.37
N ALA A 17 -8.06 -37.23 -8.88
CA ALA A 17 -7.17 -37.10 -7.73
C ALA A 17 -6.02 -36.11 -8.01
N PHE A 18 -5.46 -36.13 -9.22
CA PHE A 18 -4.42 -35.20 -9.64
C PHE A 18 -4.93 -33.75 -9.74
N ALA A 19 -6.15 -33.54 -10.23
CA ALA A 19 -6.76 -32.21 -10.29
C ALA A 19 -6.99 -31.60 -8.89
N LEU A 20 -7.35 -32.42 -7.90
CA LEU A 20 -7.52 -31.98 -6.51
C LEU A 20 -6.20 -31.57 -5.83
N THR A 21 -5.09 -32.26 -6.13
CA THR A 21 -3.77 -31.90 -5.58
C THR A 21 -3.19 -30.62 -6.17
N VAL A 22 -3.47 -30.30 -7.44
CA VAL A 22 -3.02 -29.02 -8.05
C VAL A 22 -3.77 -27.83 -7.43
N ALA A 23 -5.06 -27.97 -7.12
CA ALA A 23 -5.83 -26.90 -6.46
C ALA A 23 -5.34 -26.60 -5.03
N ALA A 24 -4.76 -27.59 -4.33
CA ALA A 24 -4.22 -27.42 -2.97
C ALA A 24 -2.81 -26.81 -2.92
N CYS A 25 -2.09 -26.79 -4.06
CA CYS A 25 -0.81 -26.09 -4.21
C CYS A 25 -0.93 -24.82 -5.06
N ALA A 26 -2.15 -24.45 -5.50
CA ALA A 26 -2.39 -23.09 -5.93
C ALA A 26 -2.07 -22.19 -4.73
N PRO A 27 -1.20 -21.18 -4.87
CA PRO A 27 -0.99 -20.22 -3.82
C PRO A 27 -2.36 -19.63 -3.49
N GLN A 28 -2.87 -20.01 -2.32
CA GLN A 28 -3.99 -19.34 -1.72
C GLN A 28 -3.47 -17.93 -1.46
N GLU A 29 -3.97 -16.97 -2.23
CA GLU A 29 -3.82 -15.56 -1.90
C GLU A 29 -4.54 -15.36 -0.58
N SER A 30 -3.83 -15.63 0.51
CA SER A 30 -4.13 -15.09 1.81
C SER A 30 -4.15 -13.59 1.60
N SER A 31 -5.34 -12.99 1.56
CA SER A 31 -5.49 -11.57 1.85
C SER A 31 -5.11 -11.34 3.32
N ASP A 32 -3.84 -11.55 3.64
CA ASP A 32 -3.22 -10.84 4.75
C ASP A 32 -3.18 -9.40 4.30
N GLY A 33 -4.01 -8.57 4.93
CA GLY A 33 -3.97 -7.12 4.84
C GLY A 33 -2.69 -6.56 5.47
N GLY A 34 -1.53 -7.07 5.07
CA GLY A 34 -0.25 -6.45 5.31
C GLY A 34 -0.10 -5.30 4.34
N GLY A 35 -0.08 -4.07 4.87
CA GLY A 35 0.32 -2.88 4.12
C GLY A 35 1.78 -3.00 3.68
N GLY A 36 2.00 -3.76 2.62
CA GLY A 36 3.25 -3.79 1.88
C GLY A 36 3.27 -2.61 0.90
N SER A 37 4.41 -1.92 0.83
CA SER A 37 4.70 -0.95 -0.22
C SER A 37 4.84 -1.66 -1.56
N SER A 38 3.72 -2.05 -2.15
CA SER A 38 3.64 -2.34 -3.58
C SER A 38 3.17 -1.07 -4.27
N SER A 39 4.11 -0.19 -4.63
CA SER A 39 3.81 0.87 -5.58
C SER A 39 3.27 0.19 -6.83
N ALA A 40 2.04 0.49 -7.22
CA ALA A 40 1.48 -0.03 -8.45
C ALA A 40 2.36 0.44 -9.61
N GLU A 41 2.96 -0.50 -10.34
CA GLU A 41 3.75 -0.20 -11.54
C GLU A 41 2.80 0.28 -12.64
N GLY A 42 2.71 1.60 -12.82
CA GLY A 42 1.92 2.24 -13.85
C GLY A 42 2.31 3.71 -13.99
N GLU A 43 2.26 4.23 -15.20
CA GLU A 43 2.46 5.67 -15.42
C GLU A 43 1.29 6.43 -14.76
N PRO A 44 1.55 7.47 -13.95
CA PRO A 44 0.49 8.25 -13.33
C PRO A 44 -0.35 8.92 -14.42
N GLN A 45 -1.66 8.69 -14.39
CA GLN A 45 -2.57 9.36 -15.30
C GLN A 45 -2.70 10.85 -14.90
N GLN A 46 -2.49 11.74 -15.85
CA GLN A 46 -2.68 13.17 -15.61
C GLN A 46 -4.17 13.55 -15.60
N GLY A 47 -4.57 14.29 -14.58
CA GLY A 47 -5.94 14.77 -14.41
C GLY A 47 -6.88 13.77 -13.73
N GLY A 48 -8.14 14.17 -13.58
CA GLY A 48 -9.15 13.41 -12.82
C GLY A 48 -9.32 13.92 -11.39
N THR A 49 -10.16 13.23 -10.62
CA THR A 49 -10.44 13.56 -9.21
C THR A 49 -10.16 12.35 -8.35
N VAL A 50 -9.26 12.51 -7.38
CA VAL A 50 -9.06 11.53 -6.31
C VAL A 50 -9.99 11.88 -5.16
N VAL A 51 -10.79 10.90 -4.73
CA VAL A 51 -11.61 11.00 -3.52
C VAL A 51 -10.99 10.09 -2.48
N PHE A 52 -10.52 10.67 -1.37
CA PHE A 52 -9.96 9.94 -0.24
C PHE A 52 -10.91 10.03 0.97
N GLY A 53 -10.95 8.96 1.76
CA GLY A 53 -11.66 8.93 3.03
C GLY A 53 -10.69 9.21 4.19
N ALA A 54 -11.13 10.03 5.14
CA ALA A 54 -10.42 10.30 6.39
C ALA A 54 -11.39 10.08 7.56
N GLU A 55 -10.89 9.56 8.68
CA GLU A 55 -11.73 9.27 9.85
C GLU A 55 -11.90 10.47 10.80
N GLN A 56 -10.97 11.43 10.75
CA GLN A 56 -11.05 12.69 11.50
C GLN A 56 -11.42 13.86 10.58
N GLU A 57 -12.34 14.70 11.05
CA GLU A 57 -12.52 16.04 10.52
C GLU A 57 -11.41 16.96 11.06
N PRO A 58 -10.85 17.89 10.25
CA PRO A 58 -9.95 18.91 10.77
C PRO A 58 -10.63 19.74 11.86
N ALA A 59 -9.96 19.94 13.01
CA ALA A 59 -10.56 20.54 14.19
C ALA A 59 -10.74 22.07 14.04
N GLY A 60 -11.82 22.47 13.36
CA GLY A 60 -12.32 23.85 13.22
C GLY A 60 -11.40 24.82 12.47
N SER A 61 -10.16 24.43 12.20
CA SER A 61 -9.11 25.22 11.57
C SER A 61 -8.14 24.28 10.86
N LEU A 62 -7.53 24.78 9.78
CA LEU A 62 -6.49 24.09 9.00
C LEU A 62 -5.07 24.54 9.37
N ASN A 63 -4.93 25.44 10.35
CA ASN A 63 -3.61 25.83 10.84
C ASN A 63 -3.05 24.74 11.75
N SER A 64 -2.10 23.96 11.23
CA SER A 64 -1.42 22.86 11.93
C SER A 64 -0.55 23.30 13.10
N ASP A 65 -0.16 24.58 13.17
CA ASP A 65 0.67 25.13 14.26
C ASP A 65 -0.16 25.39 15.53
N LEU A 66 -1.49 25.35 15.42
CA LEU A 66 -2.38 25.42 16.58
C LEU A 66 -2.56 24.02 17.17
N ALA A 67 -2.24 23.86 18.45
CA ALA A 67 -2.36 22.59 19.17
C ALA A 67 -3.77 21.96 19.09
N ALA A 68 -4.82 22.78 19.00
CA ALA A 68 -6.18 22.30 18.85
C ALA A 68 -6.49 21.73 17.45
N SER A 69 -5.65 22.00 16.46
CA SER A 69 -5.84 21.66 15.04
C SER A 69 -4.71 20.79 14.48
N SER A 70 -3.78 20.32 15.32
CA SER A 70 -2.68 19.43 14.96
C SER A 70 -3.12 17.96 14.88
N LEU A 71 -4.15 17.68 14.07
CA LEU A 71 -4.64 16.33 13.80
C LEU A 71 -3.92 15.73 12.58
N PHE A 72 -3.75 14.41 12.59
CA PHE A 72 -3.04 13.69 11.53
C PHE A 72 -3.61 13.99 10.13
N TRP A 73 -4.92 13.84 9.95
CA TRP A 73 -5.55 14.10 8.65
C TRP A 73 -5.51 15.58 8.26
N GLY A 74 -5.49 16.49 9.23
CA GLY A 74 -5.25 17.91 8.98
C GLY A 74 -3.86 18.14 8.38
N ALA A 75 -2.82 17.50 8.95
CA ALA A 75 -1.46 17.58 8.43
C ALA A 75 -1.33 16.96 7.02
N MET A 76 -1.97 15.80 6.77
CA MET A 76 -1.96 15.15 5.45
C MET A 76 -2.63 15.99 4.36
N ILE A 77 -3.69 16.72 4.68
CA ILE A 77 -4.35 17.64 3.74
C ILE A 77 -3.44 18.85 3.48
N MET A 78 -2.90 19.43 4.55
CA MET A 78 -2.10 20.65 4.46
C MET A 78 -0.74 20.44 3.82
N SER A 79 -0.15 19.25 3.87
CA SER A 79 1.11 18.95 3.17
C SER A 79 1.00 19.06 1.65
N GLN A 80 -0.21 18.96 1.09
CA GLN A 80 -0.46 19.16 -0.35
C GLN A 80 -0.57 20.64 -0.74
N VAL A 81 -0.71 21.53 0.24
CA VAL A 81 -0.93 22.98 0.04
C VAL A 81 0.26 23.80 0.51
N ILE A 82 0.87 23.39 1.62
CA ILE A 82 2.03 24.02 2.24
C ILE A 82 3.18 23.03 2.17
N GLU A 83 4.14 23.33 1.30
CA GLU A 83 5.38 22.57 1.17
C GLU A 83 6.30 22.85 2.38
N GLY A 84 6.95 21.80 2.88
CA GLY A 84 7.90 21.87 3.98
C GLY A 84 9.35 21.99 3.49
N ALA A 85 10.27 22.33 4.41
CA ALA A 85 11.70 22.30 4.12
C ALA A 85 12.20 20.88 3.75
N TYR A 86 11.64 19.87 4.41
CA TYR A 86 11.92 18.45 4.18
C TYR A 86 10.61 17.69 3.99
N GLU A 87 10.66 16.62 3.20
CA GLU A 87 9.59 15.63 3.06
C GLU A 87 9.98 14.32 3.76
N VAL A 88 9.03 13.71 4.44
CA VAL A 88 9.23 12.43 5.14
C VAL A 88 8.80 11.31 4.21
N GLN A 89 9.76 10.47 3.82
CA GLN A 89 9.51 9.34 2.94
C GLN A 89 8.91 8.14 3.71
N PRO A 90 8.26 7.19 3.01
CA PRO A 90 7.67 6.01 3.65
C PRO A 90 8.66 5.12 4.41
N ASP A 91 9.95 5.21 4.08
CA ASP A 91 11.05 4.54 4.78
C ASP A 91 11.60 5.36 5.98
N PHE A 92 10.89 6.43 6.36
CA PHE A 92 11.22 7.37 7.43
C PHE A 92 12.50 8.18 7.20
N THR A 93 12.98 8.26 5.96
CA THR A 93 14.05 9.20 5.59
C THR A 93 13.50 10.62 5.37
N TYR A 94 14.35 11.61 5.56
CA TYR A 94 14.03 13.02 5.31
C TYR A 94 14.76 13.46 4.04
N GLU A 95 14.01 13.87 3.02
CA GLU A 95 14.57 14.41 1.79
C GLU A 95 14.34 15.93 1.73
N PRO A 96 15.35 16.73 1.36
CA PRO A 96 15.17 18.17 1.13
C PRO A 96 14.12 18.43 0.05
N ASN A 97 13.18 19.34 0.32
CA ASN A 97 12.17 19.76 -0.65
C ASN A 97 12.34 21.26 -1.02
N LEU A 98 12.07 22.17 -0.07
CA LEU A 98 12.18 23.62 -0.31
C LEU A 98 13.55 24.23 -0.02
N ILE A 99 14.48 23.47 0.56
CA ILE A 99 15.80 23.99 0.93
C ILE A 99 16.88 23.49 -0.02
N ASP A 100 17.80 24.38 -0.35
CA ASP A 100 19.02 24.05 -1.07
C ASP A 100 20.13 23.77 -0.04
N GLY A 101 20.54 22.50 0.10
CA GLY A 101 21.69 22.12 0.92
C GLY A 101 21.43 20.97 1.90
N GLU A 102 22.50 20.49 2.53
CA GLU A 102 22.45 19.50 3.60
C GLU A 102 22.24 20.21 4.95
N ALA A 103 21.55 19.55 5.90
CA ALA A 103 21.33 20.11 7.23
C ALA A 103 22.67 20.30 7.96
N GLU A 104 23.09 21.53 8.20
CA GLU A 104 24.22 21.81 9.10
C GLU A 104 23.75 21.70 10.55
N VAL A 105 24.21 20.67 11.25
CA VAL A 105 24.03 20.56 12.70
C VAL A 105 25.10 21.43 13.36
N ASP A 106 24.70 22.59 13.87
CA ASP A 106 25.54 23.37 14.79
C ASP A 106 25.49 22.69 16.16
N GLU A 107 26.58 21.98 16.52
CA GLU A 107 26.69 21.34 17.84
C GLU A 107 26.81 22.35 18.99
N GLY A 108 26.94 23.65 18.69
CA GLY A 108 27.10 24.70 19.69
C GLY A 108 28.39 24.54 20.53
N PRO A 109 28.75 25.56 21.35
CA PRO A 109 29.89 25.46 22.28
C PRO A 109 29.59 24.61 23.52
#